data_AF-A0A9D4LRW6-F1
#
_entry.id   AF-A0A9D4LRW6-F1
#
_cell.length_a   1.000
_cell.length_b   1.000
_cell.length_c   1.000
_cell.angle_alpha   90.00
_cell.angle_beta   90.00
_cell.angle_gamma   90.00
#
_symmetry.space_group_name_H-M   'P 1'
#
loop_
_entity.id
_entity.type
_entity.pdbx_description
1 polymer ?
#
loop_
_entity_poly.entity_id
_entity_poly.type
_entity_poly.pdbx_seq_one_letter_code
_entity_poly.pdbx_strand_id
1 'polypeptide(L)'
;MIKVILICLVLRVRAEPQCSKFHYEEQLLEKMVRMEFQMEQRNKELEQCLIDKRTDIQGLLGRLDAALSDLTEEKKTLQHKADQVFSDFMDNSTRLNNELQQSLQSLSKDNVVFYARKVRNTSPTTDEVTVFQQTMTDNTGSYNNNTGKVTAPVEGIYMFTVNICSEEVYYTDFTIMQNGAKYAQSRCYDKEYPDCDSVQAMISLKRGDSVYSTITSGGSHLVEDEGKYWNSFGGVRVSGV
;
A
#
# COMPACT_ATOMS: atom_id res chain seq x y z
N MET A 1 -26.56 -25.89 -139.71
CA MET A 1 -27.09 -24.52 -139.66
C MET A 1 -26.82 -23.95 -138.27
N ILE A 2 -26.07 -22.84 -138.16
CA ILE A 2 -25.85 -21.96 -136.97
C ILE A 2 -25.07 -22.66 -135.82
N LYS A 3 -23.78 -22.47 -135.47
CA LYS A 3 -22.84 -21.33 -135.20
C LYS A 3 -23.22 -20.39 -134.04
N VAL A 4 -22.24 -20.17 -133.15
CA VAL A 4 -22.10 -19.16 -132.06
C VAL A 4 -22.43 -19.71 -130.65
N ILE A 5 -21.44 -20.19 -129.85
CA ILE A 5 -20.39 -19.51 -129.03
C ILE A 5 -20.91 -19.25 -127.59
N LEU A 6 -20.43 -20.00 -126.57
CA LEU A 6 -19.32 -19.67 -125.64
C LEU A 6 -19.69 -18.45 -124.76
N ILE A 7 -19.67 -18.48 -123.42
CA ILE A 7 -18.50 -18.59 -122.54
C ILE A 7 -19.01 -18.77 -121.09
N CYS A 8 -18.55 -19.82 -120.40
CA CYS A 8 -18.65 -19.94 -118.95
C CYS A 8 -17.61 -19.02 -118.28
N LEU A 9 -18.06 -18.06 -117.47
CA LEU A 9 -17.23 -17.27 -116.57
C LEU A 9 -16.74 -18.15 -115.42
N VAL A 10 -15.53 -18.65 -115.57
CA VAL A 10 -14.75 -19.36 -114.56
C VAL A 10 -14.52 -18.45 -113.36
N LEU A 11 -15.01 -18.87 -112.19
CA LEU A 11 -14.59 -18.38 -110.88
C LEU A 11 -13.06 -18.46 -110.81
N ARG A 12 -12.39 -17.30 -110.80
CA ARG A 12 -10.97 -17.20 -110.45
C ARG A 12 -10.82 -17.54 -108.96
N VAL A 13 -10.75 -18.83 -108.65
CA VAL A 13 -9.91 -19.30 -107.57
C VAL A 13 -8.51 -18.81 -107.95
N ARG A 14 -8.01 -17.78 -107.27
CA ARG A 14 -6.58 -17.49 -107.33
C ARG A 14 -5.91 -18.75 -106.82
N ALA A 15 -5.33 -19.52 -107.75
CA ALA A 15 -4.46 -20.62 -107.42
C ALA A 15 -3.43 -20.07 -106.43
N GLU A 16 -3.41 -20.64 -105.23
CA GLU A 16 -2.25 -20.54 -104.37
C GLU A 16 -1.04 -20.87 -105.25
N PRO A 17 0.03 -20.06 -105.22
CA PRO A 17 1.22 -20.38 -106.00
C PRO A 17 1.61 -21.81 -105.66
N GLN A 18 1.76 -22.67 -106.68
CA GLN A 18 2.25 -24.04 -106.50
C GLN A 18 3.68 -23.95 -105.95
N CYS A 19 3.77 -23.84 -104.64
CA CYS A 19 4.99 -24.04 -103.90
C CYS A 19 5.30 -25.52 -104.00
N SER A 20 6.53 -25.84 -104.42
CA SER A 20 6.96 -27.23 -104.49
C SER A 20 6.86 -27.85 -103.09
N LYS A 21 6.67 -29.16 -103.02
CA LYS A 21 6.68 -29.91 -101.74
C LYS A 21 7.87 -29.52 -100.85
N PHE A 22 9.02 -29.26 -101.47
CA PHE A 22 10.24 -28.79 -100.80
C PHE A 22 10.10 -27.39 -100.16
N HIS A 23 9.30 -26.49 -100.73
CA HIS A 23 9.08 -25.15 -100.16
C HIS A 23 8.24 -25.18 -98.88
N TYR A 24 7.27 -26.09 -98.78
CA TYR A 24 6.49 -26.27 -97.53
C TYR A 24 7.33 -26.91 -96.42
N GLU A 25 8.13 -27.91 -96.77
CA GLU A 25 9.07 -28.55 -95.83
C GLU A 25 10.09 -27.52 -95.30
N GLU A 26 10.61 -26.64 -96.15
CA GLU A 26 11.53 -25.56 -95.79
C GLU A 26 10.88 -24.52 -94.85
N GLN A 27 9.67 -24.03 -95.16
CA GLN A 27 8.94 -23.10 -94.28
C GLN A 27 8.58 -23.71 -92.92
N LEU A 28 8.28 -25.02 -92.89
CA LEU A 28 7.98 -25.73 -91.66
C LEU A 28 9.23 -25.86 -90.79
N LEU A 29 10.37 -26.19 -91.41
CA LEU A 29 11.67 -26.27 -90.75
C LEU A 29 12.06 -24.91 -90.16
N GLU A 30 11.91 -23.82 -90.93
CA GLU A 30 12.23 -22.46 -90.47
C GLU A 30 11.40 -22.06 -89.25
N LYS A 31 10.09 -22.35 -89.25
CA LYS A 31 9.22 -22.10 -88.09
C LYS A 31 9.61 -22.94 -86.88
N MET A 32 10.00 -24.19 -87.09
CA MET A 32 10.41 -25.10 -86.02
C MET A 32 11.69 -24.60 -85.34
N VAL A 33 12.70 -24.25 -86.13
CA VAL A 33 13.96 -23.67 -85.64
C VAL A 33 13.71 -22.36 -84.91
N ARG A 34 12.86 -21.48 -85.44
CA ARG A 34 12.49 -20.22 -84.76
C ARG A 34 11.80 -20.46 -83.43
N MET A 35 10.88 -21.43 -83.39
CA MET A 35 10.13 -21.76 -82.17
C MET A 35 11.04 -22.38 -81.11
N GLU A 36 11.96 -23.26 -81.50
CA GLU A 36 12.95 -23.86 -80.61
C GLU A 36 13.87 -22.80 -80.01
N PHE A 37 14.37 -21.88 -80.83
CA PHE A 37 15.16 -20.74 -80.35
C PHE A 37 14.36 -19.85 -79.37
N GLN A 38 13.10 -19.54 -79.67
CA GLN A 38 12.23 -18.78 -78.77
C GLN A 38 11.95 -19.51 -77.46
N MET A 39 11.78 -20.83 -77.52
CA MET A 39 11.56 -21.67 -76.34
C MET A 39 12.81 -21.69 -75.46
N GLU A 40 13.99 -21.81 -76.06
CA GLU A 40 15.26 -21.75 -75.35
C GLU A 40 15.46 -20.37 -74.68
N GLN A 41 15.11 -19.29 -75.38
CA GLN A 41 15.17 -17.93 -74.82
C GLN A 41 14.22 -17.75 -73.64
N ARG A 42 12.96 -18.20 -73.75
CA ARG A 42 11.98 -18.14 -72.65
C ARG A 42 12.39 -18.99 -71.46
N ASN A 43 13.02 -20.15 -71.68
CA ASN A 43 13.56 -20.95 -70.58
C ASN A 43 14.67 -20.19 -69.84
N LYS A 44 15.59 -19.53 -70.56
CA LYS A 44 16.64 -18.69 -69.94
C LYS A 44 16.05 -17.53 -69.14
N GLU A 45 15.03 -16.86 -69.67
CA GLU A 45 14.32 -15.78 -68.96
C GLU A 45 13.62 -16.29 -67.69
N LEU A 46 13.01 -17.48 -67.75
CA LEU A 46 12.37 -18.11 -66.60
C LEU A 46 13.39 -18.50 -65.53
N GLU A 47 14.52 -19.10 -65.92
CA GLU A 47 15.61 -19.45 -65.00
C GLU A 47 16.15 -18.20 -64.29
N GLN A 48 16.38 -17.11 -65.03
CA GLN A 48 16.82 -15.84 -64.44
C GLN A 48 15.78 -15.28 -63.46
N CYS A 49 14.49 -15.28 -63.83
CA CYS A 49 13.41 -14.83 -62.95
C CYS A 49 13.34 -15.65 -61.66
N LEU A 50 13.54 -16.97 -61.73
CA LEU A 50 13.59 -17.84 -60.55
C LEU A 50 14.80 -17.53 -59.65
N ILE A 51 15.95 -17.21 -60.25
CA ILE A 51 17.15 -16.76 -59.51
C ILE A 51 16.84 -15.44 -58.80
N ASP A 52 16.33 -14.45 -59.51
CA ASP A 52 16.01 -13.13 -58.96
C ASP A 52 15.02 -13.26 -57.78
N LYS A 53 13.95 -14.03 -57.96
CA LYS A 53 12.97 -14.30 -56.89
C LYS A 53 13.56 -15.03 -55.70
N ARG A 54 14.49 -15.96 -55.90
CA ARG A 54 15.20 -16.63 -54.81
C ARG A 54 16.04 -15.62 -54.03
N THR A 55 16.73 -14.71 -54.72
CA THR A 55 17.54 -13.65 -54.09
C THR A 55 16.68 -12.68 -53.28
N ASP A 56 15.53 -12.28 -53.82
CA ASP A 56 14.55 -11.44 -53.12
C ASP A 56 14.05 -12.11 -51.82
N ILE A 57 13.67 -13.39 -51.90
CA ILE A 57 13.21 -14.18 -50.74
C ILE A 57 14.31 -14.26 -49.68
N GLN A 58 15.55 -14.50 -50.08
CA GLN A 58 16.69 -14.53 -49.15
C GLN A 58 16.92 -13.16 -48.49
N GLY A 59 16.78 -12.07 -49.23
CA GLY A 59 16.85 -10.71 -48.69
C GLY A 59 15.74 -10.42 -47.68
N LEU A 60 14.50 -10.84 -47.97
CA LEU A 60 13.38 -10.71 -47.04
C LEU A 60 13.57 -11.55 -45.77
N LEU A 61 14.07 -12.78 -45.90
CA LEU A 61 14.38 -13.64 -44.76
C LEU A 61 15.43 -12.99 -43.86
N GLY A 62 16.52 -12.46 -44.41
CA GLY A 62 17.55 -11.77 -43.63
C GLY A 62 17.03 -10.54 -42.88
N ARG A 63 16.12 -9.78 -43.49
CA ARG A 63 15.46 -8.64 -42.80
C ARG A 63 14.54 -9.09 -41.67
N LEU A 64 13.83 -10.21 -41.86
CA LEU A 64 12.95 -10.77 -40.85
C LEU A 64 13.76 -11.29 -39.65
N ASP A 65 14.88 -11.97 -39.89
CA ASP A 65 15.78 -12.46 -38.84
C ASP A 65 16.38 -11.32 -38.02
N ALA A 66 16.80 -10.23 -38.68
CA ALA A 66 17.30 -9.03 -37.99
C ALA A 66 16.22 -8.41 -37.09
N ALA A 67 15.00 -8.22 -37.61
CA ALA A 67 13.89 -7.67 -36.83
C ALA A 67 13.48 -8.58 -35.65
N LEU A 68 13.52 -9.91 -35.84
CA LEU A 68 13.29 -10.88 -34.75
C LEU A 68 14.37 -10.78 -33.67
N SER A 69 15.63 -10.59 -34.05
CA SER A 69 16.72 -10.39 -33.10
C SER A 69 16.53 -9.11 -32.28
N ASP A 70 16.23 -7.99 -32.93
CA ASP A 70 16.02 -6.69 -32.29
C ASP A 70 14.84 -6.74 -31.29
N LEU A 71 13.70 -7.31 -31.71
CA LEU A 71 12.54 -7.50 -30.83
C LEU A 71 12.84 -8.41 -29.63
N THR A 72 13.68 -9.43 -29.83
CA THR A 72 14.10 -10.32 -28.74
C THR A 72 14.94 -9.59 -27.70
N GLU A 73 15.82 -8.68 -28.15
CA GLU A 73 16.63 -7.85 -27.28
C GLU A 73 15.81 -6.79 -26.53
N GLU A 74 14.86 -6.14 -27.21
CA GLU A 74 13.94 -5.19 -26.60
C GLU A 74 13.08 -5.88 -25.52
N LYS A 75 12.54 -7.06 -25.82
CA LYS A 75 11.78 -7.85 -24.84
C LYS A 75 12.60 -8.17 -23.60
N LYS A 76 13.85 -8.59 -23.75
CA LYS A 76 14.75 -8.86 -22.62
C LYS A 76 14.99 -7.60 -21.78
N THR A 77 15.18 -6.46 -22.44
CA THR A 77 15.39 -5.18 -21.77
C THR A 77 14.15 -4.74 -20.98
N LEU A 78 12.96 -4.89 -21.56
CA LEU A 78 11.69 -4.62 -20.90
C LEU A 78 11.44 -5.55 -19.71
N GLN A 79 11.77 -6.83 -19.86
CA GLN A 79 11.68 -7.81 -18.77
C GLN A 79 12.56 -7.40 -17.58
N HIS A 80 13.83 -7.06 -17.84
CA HIS A 80 14.74 -6.59 -16.81
C HIS A 80 14.24 -5.30 -16.13
N LYS A 81 13.70 -4.35 -16.90
CA LYS A 81 13.10 -3.13 -16.33
C LYS A 81 11.89 -3.46 -15.45
N ALA A 82 11.04 -4.40 -15.85
CA ALA A 82 9.90 -4.83 -15.06
C ALA A 82 10.34 -5.49 -13.74
N ASP A 83 11.34 -6.37 -13.79
CA ASP A 83 11.89 -7.03 -12.60
C ASP A 83 12.51 -6.02 -11.63
N GLN A 84 13.24 -5.03 -12.18
CA GLN A 84 13.83 -3.95 -11.39
C GLN A 84 12.77 -3.09 -10.71
N VAL A 85 11.74 -2.65 -11.46
CA VAL A 85 10.62 -1.87 -10.90
C VAL A 85 9.88 -2.67 -9.83
N PHE A 86 9.70 -3.98 -10.04
CA PHE A 86 9.06 -4.83 -9.05
C PHE A 86 9.91 -4.97 -7.78
N SER A 87 11.23 -5.12 -7.91
CA SER A 87 12.16 -5.16 -6.77
C SER A 87 12.11 -3.84 -5.98
N ASP A 88 12.24 -2.70 -6.66
CA ASP A 88 12.22 -1.38 -6.04
C ASP A 88 10.89 -1.11 -5.32
N PHE A 89 9.77 -1.58 -5.89
CA PHE A 89 8.46 -1.48 -5.26
C PHE A 89 8.38 -2.32 -3.98
N MET A 90 8.88 -3.56 -4.01
CA MET A 90 8.88 -4.44 -2.84
C MET A 90 9.75 -3.88 -1.71
N ASP A 91 10.95 -3.39 -2.03
CA ASP A 91 11.84 -2.78 -1.04
C ASP A 91 11.21 -1.54 -0.39
N ASN A 92 10.57 -0.68 -1.19
CA ASN A 92 9.85 0.49 -0.66
C ASN A 92 8.66 0.08 0.22
N SER A 93 7.91 -0.94 -0.17
CA SER A 93 6.78 -1.47 0.60
C SER A 93 7.25 -2.05 1.95
N THR A 94 8.33 -2.82 1.96
CA THR A 94 8.91 -3.36 3.19
C THR A 94 9.44 -2.26 4.09
N ARG A 95 10.13 -1.25 3.54
CA ARG A 95 10.61 -0.11 4.32
C ARG A 95 9.46 0.65 4.97
N LEU A 96 8.41 0.97 4.21
CA LEU A 96 7.25 1.70 4.72
C LEU A 96 6.52 0.91 5.82
N ASN A 97 6.37 -0.41 5.65
CA ASN A 97 5.76 -1.26 6.67
C ASN A 97 6.58 -1.28 7.97
N ASN A 98 7.91 -1.33 7.87
CA ASN A 98 8.79 -1.29 9.04
C ASN A 98 8.70 0.07 9.76
N GLU A 99 8.69 1.18 9.01
CA GLU A 99 8.53 2.53 9.57
C GLU A 99 7.18 2.70 10.28
N LEU A 100 6.10 2.19 9.68
CA LEU A 100 4.77 2.20 10.28
C LEU A 100 4.74 1.38 11.57
N GLN A 101 5.33 0.17 11.56
CA GLN A 101 5.37 -0.69 12.74
C GLN A 101 6.18 -0.06 13.87
N GLN A 102 7.29 0.60 13.57
CA GLN A 102 8.08 1.34 14.56
C GLN A 102 7.28 2.53 15.14
N SER A 103 6.60 3.29 14.30
CA SER A 103 5.77 4.42 14.73
C SER A 103 4.65 3.96 15.66
N LEU A 104 3.92 2.88 15.30
CA LEU A 104 2.87 2.31 16.15
C LEU A 104 3.40 1.82 17.51
N GLN A 105 4.59 1.22 17.54
CA GLN A 105 5.23 0.81 18.78
C GLN A 105 5.67 1.99 19.66
N SER A 106 6.09 3.09 19.05
CA SER A 106 6.45 4.31 19.80
C SER A 106 5.22 4.96 20.43
N LEU A 107 4.11 5.08 19.69
CA LEU A 107 2.84 5.60 20.22
C LEU A 107 2.32 4.76 21.39
N SER A 108 2.45 3.44 21.33
CA SER A 108 1.95 2.57 22.41
C SER A 108 2.76 2.69 23.70
N LYS A 109 4.07 2.94 23.60
CA LYS A 109 4.95 3.16 24.77
C LYS A 109 4.76 4.54 25.41
N ASP A 110 4.31 5.50 24.62
CA ASP A 110 4.13 6.89 25.03
C ASP A 110 2.77 7.16 25.68
N ASN A 111 1.80 6.27 25.49
CA ASN A 111 0.53 6.32 26.19
C ASN A 111 0.72 5.94 27.65
N VAL A 112 0.36 6.82 28.57
CA VAL A 112 0.36 6.53 30.01
C VAL A 112 -1.06 6.69 30.51
N VAL A 113 -1.61 5.63 31.06
CA VAL A 113 -2.94 5.64 31.68
C VAL A 113 -2.92 4.77 32.93
N PHE A 114 -3.52 5.27 33.99
CA PHE A 114 -3.81 4.46 35.17
C PHE A 114 -5.17 4.83 35.76
N TYR A 115 -5.76 3.86 36.45
CA TYR A 115 -6.97 4.04 37.24
C TYR A 115 -6.94 3.05 38.40
N ALA A 116 -7.03 3.60 39.61
CA ALA A 116 -7.05 2.85 40.85
C ALA A 116 -8.26 3.25 41.69
N ARG A 117 -8.71 2.31 42.53
CA ARG A 117 -9.84 2.48 43.46
C ARG A 117 -9.55 1.74 44.76
N LYS A 118 -10.52 1.77 45.67
CA LYS A 118 -10.44 1.14 47.00
C LYS A 118 -9.41 1.80 47.91
N VAL A 119 -9.85 2.76 48.70
CA VAL A 119 -9.00 3.37 49.73
C VAL A 119 -8.55 2.33 50.74
N ARG A 120 -7.27 2.39 51.13
CA ARG A 120 -6.69 1.51 52.15
C ARG A 120 -7.11 1.90 53.56
N ASN A 121 -7.00 3.19 53.86
CA ASN A 121 -7.32 3.75 55.15
C ASN A 121 -8.58 4.60 55.00
N THR A 122 -9.66 4.16 55.65
CA THR A 122 -10.96 4.85 55.68
C THR A 122 -10.99 5.92 56.76
N SER A 123 -9.94 6.03 57.59
CA SER A 123 -9.79 7.04 58.64
C SER A 123 -8.42 7.73 58.52
N PRO A 124 -8.12 8.36 57.36
CA PRO A 124 -6.82 8.98 57.14
C PRO A 124 -6.59 10.14 58.09
N THR A 125 -5.35 10.26 58.56
CA THR A 125 -4.88 11.40 59.33
C THR A 125 -4.57 12.59 58.43
N THR A 126 -4.47 13.78 59.01
CA THR A 126 -4.07 14.99 58.27
C THR A 126 -2.70 14.79 57.61
N ASP A 127 -2.61 15.20 56.35
CA ASP A 127 -1.46 15.05 55.44
C ASP A 127 -1.09 13.60 55.09
N GLU A 128 -1.99 12.64 55.36
CA GLU A 128 -1.81 11.25 54.94
C GLU A 128 -2.08 11.07 53.44
N VAL A 129 -1.22 10.30 52.77
CA VAL A 129 -1.41 9.93 51.37
C VAL A 129 -2.59 8.97 51.24
N THR A 130 -3.56 9.33 50.40
CA THR A 130 -4.69 8.46 50.10
C THR A 130 -4.23 7.33 49.19
N VAL A 131 -4.08 6.12 49.73
CA VAL A 131 -3.64 4.97 48.95
C VAL A 131 -4.81 4.16 48.44
N PHE A 132 -4.93 4.03 47.12
CA PHE A 132 -5.89 3.16 46.43
C PHE A 132 -5.25 1.79 46.14
N GLN A 133 -5.79 0.72 46.69
CA GLN A 133 -5.17 -0.60 46.68
C GLN A 133 -5.45 -1.41 45.42
N GLN A 134 -6.59 -1.18 44.78
CA GLN A 134 -7.02 -1.94 43.61
C GLN A 134 -6.73 -1.15 42.34
N THR A 135 -5.73 -1.60 41.57
CA THR A 135 -5.41 -1.05 40.25
C THR A 135 -6.25 -1.77 39.19
N MET A 136 -7.09 -1.03 38.47
CA MET A 136 -7.94 -1.56 37.41
C MET A 136 -7.25 -1.47 36.05
N THR A 137 -6.56 -0.35 35.83
CA THR A 137 -5.76 -0.08 34.63
C THR A 137 -4.45 0.53 35.07
N ASP A 138 -3.34 0.03 34.58
CA ASP A 138 -2.03 0.71 34.58
C ASP A 138 -1.16 0.07 33.52
N ASN A 139 -1.01 0.74 32.37
CA ASN A 139 -0.29 0.17 31.24
C ASN A 139 1.23 0.35 31.33
N THR A 140 1.72 1.11 32.32
CA THR A 140 3.15 1.43 32.49
C THR A 140 3.71 1.06 33.86
N GLY A 141 2.87 0.61 34.80
CA GLY A 141 3.27 0.41 36.19
C GLY A 141 3.62 1.73 36.90
N SER A 142 3.04 2.84 36.44
CA SER A 142 3.32 4.19 36.95
C SER A 142 2.73 4.42 38.34
N TYR A 143 1.62 3.75 38.68
CA TYR A 143 0.95 3.88 39.96
C TYR A 143 1.39 2.79 40.93
N ASN A 144 1.91 3.19 42.08
CA ASN A 144 2.34 2.28 43.13
C ASN A 144 1.23 2.11 44.18
N ASN A 145 0.53 0.97 44.13
CA ASN A 145 -0.56 0.64 45.06
C ASN A 145 -0.15 0.44 46.53
N ASN A 146 1.16 0.39 46.83
CA ASN A 146 1.69 0.36 48.19
C ASN A 146 1.83 1.76 48.78
N THR A 147 2.15 2.75 47.94
CA THR A 147 2.42 4.13 48.38
C THR A 147 1.35 5.15 48.00
N GLY A 148 0.44 4.83 47.07
CA GLY A 148 -0.57 5.75 46.55
C GLY A 148 -0.03 6.78 45.55
N LYS A 149 1.22 6.61 45.09
CA LYS A 149 1.91 7.59 44.25
C LYS A 149 2.02 7.14 42.82
N VAL A 150 1.81 8.08 41.91
CA VAL A 150 2.15 7.98 40.50
C VAL A 150 3.56 8.54 40.33
N THR A 151 4.38 7.86 39.54
CA THR A 151 5.67 8.38 39.06
C THR A 151 5.62 8.49 37.55
N ALA A 152 5.85 9.69 37.00
CA ALA A 152 5.79 9.92 35.56
C ALA A 152 6.88 9.11 34.84
N PRO A 153 6.52 8.13 33.98
CA PRO A 153 7.51 7.31 33.28
C PRO A 153 8.17 8.05 32.11
N VAL A 154 7.48 9.06 31.55
CA VAL A 154 7.91 9.91 30.44
C VAL A 154 7.50 11.36 30.71
N GLU A 155 8.16 12.30 30.04
CA GLU A 155 7.81 13.72 30.14
C GLU A 155 6.52 14.04 29.35
N GLY A 156 5.68 14.91 29.88
CA GLY A 156 4.42 15.27 29.22
C GLY A 156 3.46 16.10 30.05
N ILE A 157 2.31 16.39 29.46
CA ILE A 157 1.15 16.96 30.14
C ILE A 157 0.22 15.81 30.52
N TYR A 158 -0.10 15.74 31.81
CA TYR A 158 -0.96 14.72 32.39
C TYR A 158 -2.24 15.34 32.92
N MET A 159 -3.34 14.63 32.79
CA MET A 159 -4.61 14.96 33.43
C MET A 159 -4.86 13.94 34.53
N PHE A 160 -5.05 14.42 35.77
CA PHE A 160 -5.37 13.60 36.94
C PHE A 160 -6.77 13.91 37.42
N THR A 161 -7.47 12.89 37.92
CA THR A 161 -8.76 13.02 38.58
C THR A 161 -8.77 12.21 39.87
N VAL A 162 -9.17 12.83 40.98
CA VAL A 162 -9.37 12.17 42.26
C VAL A 162 -10.83 12.37 42.64
N ASN A 163 -11.49 11.27 43.01
CA ASN A 163 -12.83 11.27 43.56
C ASN A 163 -12.76 10.72 44.99
N ILE A 164 -13.25 11.50 45.94
CA ILE A 164 -13.34 11.11 47.34
C ILE A 164 -14.78 11.21 47.78
N CYS A 165 -15.23 10.20 48.52
CA CYS A 165 -16.49 10.22 49.24
C CYS A 165 -16.24 10.02 50.72
N SER A 166 -16.75 10.93 51.52
CA SER A 166 -16.78 10.84 52.97
C SER A 166 -18.16 10.41 53.45
N GLU A 167 -18.19 9.65 54.53
CA GLU A 167 -19.38 9.42 55.34
C GLU A 167 -19.82 10.70 56.05
N GLU A 168 -20.99 10.64 56.69
CA GLU A 168 -21.47 11.70 57.57
C GLU A 168 -20.43 11.97 58.67
N VAL A 169 -19.87 13.18 58.69
CA VAL A 169 -19.14 13.86 59.80
C VAL A 169 -18.30 14.98 59.16
N TYR A 170 -18.91 16.14 58.97
CA TYR A 170 -18.24 17.42 58.67
C TYR A 170 -17.55 17.50 57.29
N TYR A 171 -16.32 18.04 57.19
CA TYR A 171 -15.62 18.17 55.91
C TYR A 171 -14.36 17.30 55.84
N THR A 172 -14.00 16.94 54.61
CA THR A 172 -12.73 16.32 54.25
C THR A 172 -12.12 17.05 53.06
N ASP A 173 -10.96 17.68 53.27
CA ASP A 173 -10.18 18.33 52.22
C ASP A 173 -9.21 17.32 51.62
N PHE A 174 -9.27 17.13 50.30
CA PHE A 174 -8.33 16.28 49.58
C PHE A 174 -7.65 17.05 48.45
N THR A 175 -6.34 16.80 48.31
CA THR A 175 -5.45 17.59 47.46
C THR A 175 -4.61 16.70 46.58
N ILE A 176 -4.54 17.02 45.29
CA ILE A 176 -3.53 16.54 44.36
C ILE A 176 -2.22 17.26 44.65
N MET A 177 -1.21 16.47 44.99
CA MET A 177 0.15 16.91 45.28
C MET A 177 1.06 16.63 44.08
N GLN A 178 1.95 17.57 43.75
CA GLN A 178 3.06 17.36 42.80
C GLN A 178 4.38 17.54 43.55
N ASN A 179 5.21 16.51 43.60
CA ASN A 179 6.54 16.56 44.23
C ASN A 179 6.52 17.15 45.66
N GLY A 180 5.46 16.91 46.44
CA GLY A 180 5.29 17.42 47.80
C GLY A 180 4.63 18.80 47.91
N ALA A 181 4.36 19.49 46.80
CA ALA A 181 3.63 20.76 46.79
C ALA A 181 2.14 20.55 46.45
N LYS A 182 1.25 21.33 47.07
CA LYS A 182 -0.19 21.33 46.75
C LYS A 182 -0.39 21.89 45.34
N TYR A 183 -1.16 21.19 44.51
CA TYR A 183 -1.47 21.61 43.14
C TYR A 183 -2.93 21.98 42.96
N ALA A 184 -3.86 21.09 43.33
CA ALA A 184 -5.29 21.32 43.25
C ALA A 184 -5.99 20.64 44.42
N GLN A 185 -7.02 21.27 44.99
CA GLN A 185 -7.73 20.79 46.17
C GLN A 185 -9.24 20.84 45.92
N SER A 186 -9.97 19.89 46.51
CA SER A 186 -11.42 20.00 46.70
C SER A 186 -11.84 19.54 48.10
N ARG A 187 -13.14 19.60 48.38
CA ARG A 187 -13.70 19.39 49.71
C ARG A 187 -15.04 18.69 49.61
N CYS A 188 -15.13 17.51 50.24
CA CYS A 188 -16.41 16.96 50.67
C CYS A 188 -16.89 17.73 51.90
N TYR A 189 -18.16 18.13 51.97
CA TYR A 189 -18.75 18.74 53.16
C TYR A 189 -20.24 18.43 53.26
N ASP A 190 -20.59 17.60 54.23
CA ASP A 190 -21.97 17.37 54.65
C ASP A 190 -22.02 16.93 56.13
N LYS A 191 -23.12 17.24 56.80
CA LYS A 191 -23.31 16.95 58.23
C LYS A 191 -24.26 15.78 58.50
N GLU A 192 -25.12 15.46 57.54
CA GLU A 192 -26.26 14.56 57.70
C GLU A 192 -26.19 13.35 56.75
N TYR A 193 -25.48 13.48 55.62
CA TYR A 193 -25.40 12.44 54.60
C TYR A 193 -23.97 12.26 54.08
N PRO A 194 -23.64 11.09 53.50
CA PRO A 194 -22.39 10.92 52.75
C PRO A 194 -22.31 11.89 51.58
N ASP A 195 -21.14 12.47 51.39
CA ASP A 195 -20.87 13.44 50.32
C ASP A 195 -19.66 13.01 49.49
N CYS A 196 -19.72 13.31 48.20
CA CYS A 196 -18.76 12.88 47.20
C CYS A 196 -18.34 14.09 46.37
N ASP A 197 -17.03 14.32 46.31
CA ASP A 197 -16.49 15.42 45.52
C ASP A 197 -15.27 14.97 44.71
N SER A 198 -14.92 15.79 43.71
CA SER A 198 -13.91 15.48 42.72
C SER A 198 -12.95 16.65 42.52
N VAL A 199 -11.68 16.36 42.30
CA VAL A 199 -10.70 17.36 41.83
C VAL A 199 -9.99 16.86 40.59
N GLN A 200 -9.80 17.76 39.63
CA GLN A 200 -9.03 17.51 38.42
C GLN A 200 -7.87 18.50 38.30
N ALA A 201 -6.73 18.00 37.79
CA ALA A 201 -5.57 18.83 37.50
C ALA A 201 -4.91 18.43 36.17
N MET A 202 -4.54 19.43 35.37
CA MET A 202 -3.61 19.27 34.24
C MET A 202 -2.22 19.72 34.69
N ILE A 203 -1.25 18.81 34.66
CA ILE A 203 0.09 19.00 35.25
C ILE A 203 1.16 18.65 34.20
N SER A 204 2.13 19.55 34.01
CA SER A 204 3.35 19.23 33.26
C SER A 204 4.32 18.49 34.18
N LEU A 205 4.69 17.27 33.78
CA LEU A 205 5.57 16.38 34.54
C LEU A 205 6.80 16.03 33.72
N LYS A 206 7.95 16.04 34.38
CA LYS A 206 9.19 15.41 33.89
C LYS A 206 9.22 13.95 34.30
N ARG A 207 10.01 13.15 33.59
CA ARG A 207 10.26 11.76 33.98
C ARG A 207 10.79 11.71 35.41
N GLY A 208 10.12 10.93 36.26
CA GLY A 208 10.45 10.76 37.67
C GLY A 208 9.69 11.69 38.63
N ASP A 209 8.95 12.69 38.13
CA ASP A 209 8.07 13.49 38.99
C ASP A 209 6.96 12.62 39.59
N SER A 210 6.57 12.95 40.82
CA SER A 210 5.57 12.20 41.57
C SER A 210 4.29 13.00 41.79
N VAL A 211 3.14 12.35 41.56
CA VAL A 211 1.80 12.90 41.81
C VAL A 211 0.99 11.95 42.67
N TYR A 212 0.27 12.48 43.66
CA TYR A 212 -0.55 11.68 44.58
C TYR A 212 -1.65 12.49 45.24
N SER A 213 -2.67 11.80 45.74
CA SER A 213 -3.73 12.41 46.56
C SER A 213 -3.35 12.38 48.04
N THR A 214 -3.73 13.42 48.77
CA THR A 214 -3.59 13.50 50.23
C THR A 214 -4.86 14.03 50.87
N ILE A 215 -5.18 13.58 52.08
CA ILE A 215 -6.18 14.25 52.92
C ILE A 215 -5.48 15.34 53.70
N THR A 216 -5.71 16.60 53.35
CA THR A 216 -4.95 17.74 53.89
C THR A 216 -5.60 18.40 55.10
N SER A 217 -6.87 18.12 55.36
CA SER A 217 -7.61 18.61 56.52
C SER A 217 -8.94 17.88 56.63
N GLY A 218 -9.55 17.91 57.81
CA GLY A 218 -10.81 17.25 58.09
C GLY A 218 -10.65 16.00 58.97
N GLY A 219 -11.71 15.22 59.04
CA GLY A 219 -11.76 14.02 59.90
C GLY A 219 -13.00 13.16 59.68
N SER A 220 -13.66 13.26 58.51
CA SER A 220 -14.72 12.34 58.15
C SER A 220 -14.13 10.97 57.82
N HIS A 221 -14.86 9.91 58.12
CA HIS A 221 -14.52 8.58 57.60
C HIS A 221 -14.73 8.58 56.07
N LEU A 222 -13.77 8.04 55.32
CA LEU A 222 -13.96 7.80 53.89
C LEU A 222 -14.82 6.56 53.70
N VAL A 223 -15.75 6.62 52.74
CA VAL A 223 -16.64 5.49 52.45
C VAL A 223 -15.85 4.25 52.02
N GLU A 224 -16.12 3.12 52.66
CA GLU A 224 -15.45 1.86 52.33
C GLU A 224 -15.84 1.33 50.93
N ASP A 225 -14.96 0.52 50.34
CA ASP A 225 -15.22 -0.13 49.06
C ASP A 225 -16.00 -1.46 49.24
N GLU A 226 -17.25 -1.36 49.68
CA GLU A 226 -18.20 -2.48 49.82
C GLU A 226 -19.12 -2.59 48.59
N GLY A 227 -18.54 -2.61 47.39
CA GLY A 227 -19.29 -2.62 46.12
C GLY A 227 -19.85 -1.26 45.71
N LYS A 228 -19.50 -0.19 46.44
CA LYS A 228 -19.87 1.20 46.12
C LYS A 228 -18.97 1.80 45.03
N TYR A 229 -17.67 1.49 45.02
CA TYR A 229 -16.69 1.93 44.02
C TYR A 229 -16.54 3.46 43.86
N TRP A 230 -16.89 4.25 44.88
CA TRP A 230 -16.94 5.71 44.73
C TRP A 230 -15.55 6.37 44.80
N ASN A 231 -14.68 5.89 45.70
CA ASN A 231 -13.34 6.44 45.88
C ASN A 231 -12.38 5.96 44.78
N SER A 232 -11.81 6.89 44.01
CA SER A 232 -10.93 6.57 42.89
C SER A 232 -9.87 7.63 42.61
N PHE A 233 -8.79 7.20 41.98
CA PHE A 233 -7.74 8.05 41.45
C PHE A 233 -7.33 7.56 40.07
N GLY A 234 -7.42 8.44 39.08
CA GLY A 234 -7.05 8.14 37.71
C GLY A 234 -6.18 9.22 37.10
N GLY A 235 -5.51 8.86 36.02
CA GLY A 235 -4.82 9.83 35.20
C GLY A 235 -4.40 9.30 33.85
N VAL A 236 -4.20 10.22 32.92
CA VAL A 236 -3.80 9.95 31.55
C VAL A 236 -2.80 11.01 31.08
N ARG A 237 -1.78 10.60 30.33
CA ARG A 237 -0.93 11.53 29.59
C ARG A 237 -1.68 12.01 28.36
N VAL A 238 -1.91 13.31 28.29
CA VAL A 238 -2.67 13.96 27.20
C VAL A 238 -1.76 14.31 26.03
N SER A 239 -0.52 14.73 26.31
CA SER A 239 0.45 15.12 25.28
C SER A 239 1.88 14.91 25.76
N GLY A 240 2.79 14.68 24.82
CA GLY A 240 4.22 14.94 25.04
C GLY A 240 4.52 16.43 25.03
N VAL A 241 5.65 16.81 25.63
CA VAL A 241 6.24 18.16 25.56
C VAL A 241 7.50 18.06 24.72
#